data_AF-A0A2U2ZUH6-F1
#
_entry.id   AF-A0A2U2ZUH6-F1
#
_cell.length_a   1.000
_cell.length_b   1.000
_cell.length_c   1.000
_cell.angle_alpha   90.00
_cell.angle_beta   90.00
_cell.angle_gamma   90.00
#
_symmetry.space_group_name_H-M   'P 1'
#
loop_
_entity.id
_entity.type
_entity.pdbx_description
1 polymer ?
#
loop_
_entity_poly.entity_id
_entity_poly.type
_entity_poly.pdbx_seq_one_letter_code
_entity_poly.pdbx_strand_id
1 'polypeptide(L)'
;MTADTDLDDLLARLPQKSTRELFAEMEAARRADAARIPQRTIIPEPDVPPLWPHPGSGIVRFACILGCGWAHEEDMYADDVDPISVPLSAGPEEISRVFSERAEQRAHQFRQRVEAAILAHFDDAHEGQEPPEREVW
;
A
#
# COMPACT_ATOMS: atom_id res chain seq x y z
N MET A 1 1.18 40.93 -13.13
CA MET A 1 1.44 39.48 -13.23
C MET A 1 1.55 38.95 -11.82
N THR A 2 0.58 38.14 -11.41
CA THR A 2 0.65 37.39 -10.15
C THR A 2 1.46 36.12 -10.40
N ALA A 3 2.07 35.55 -9.36
CA ALA A 3 2.91 34.35 -9.48
C ALA A 3 2.19 33.16 -10.14
N ASP A 4 0.86 33.06 -9.99
CA ASP A 4 0.03 32.05 -10.67
C ASP A 4 0.06 32.18 -12.21
N THR A 5 -0.02 33.40 -12.74
CA THR A 5 -0.04 33.61 -14.19
C THR A 5 1.30 33.27 -14.84
N ASP A 6 2.40 33.44 -14.11
CA ASP A 6 3.75 33.09 -14.56
C ASP A 6 3.98 31.57 -14.55
N LEU A 7 3.39 30.85 -13.59
CA LEU A 7 3.47 29.39 -13.52
C LEU A 7 2.72 28.69 -14.66
N ASP A 8 1.49 29.13 -14.95
CA ASP A 8 0.69 28.56 -16.04
C ASP A 8 1.36 28.75 -17.41
N ASP A 9 1.96 29.92 -17.64
CA ASP A 9 2.71 30.22 -18.87
C ASP A 9 3.99 29.38 -18.99
N LEU A 10 4.64 29.05 -17.87
CA LEU A 10 5.79 28.15 -17.84
C LEU A 10 5.39 26.69 -18.11
N LEU A 11 4.28 26.23 -17.53
CA LEU A 11 3.75 24.88 -17.74
C LEU A 11 3.29 24.66 -19.19
N ALA A 12 2.70 25.69 -19.81
CA ALA A 12 2.27 25.64 -21.22
C ALA A 12 3.44 25.53 -22.21
N ARG A 13 4.66 25.90 -21.81
CA ARG A 13 5.88 25.79 -22.63
C ARG A 13 6.58 24.45 -22.52
N LEU A 14 6.19 23.59 -21.58
CA LEU A 14 6.75 22.27 -21.45
C LEU A 14 6.28 21.37 -22.62
N PRO A 15 7.14 20.46 -23.12
CA PRO A 15 6.74 19.48 -24.12
C PRO A 15 5.56 18.64 -23.60
N GLN A 16 4.40 18.78 -24.24
CA GLN A 16 3.21 17.99 -23.90
C GLN A 16 3.21 16.70 -24.74
N LYS A 17 2.90 15.57 -24.09
CA LYS A 17 2.66 14.32 -24.81
C LYS A 17 1.49 14.52 -25.78
N SER A 18 1.62 14.04 -27.00
CA SER A 18 0.50 13.99 -27.93
C SER A 18 -0.58 13.05 -27.40
N THR A 19 -1.82 13.27 -27.82
CA THR A 19 -2.96 12.39 -27.49
C THR A 19 -2.68 10.93 -27.84
N ARG A 20 -1.96 10.68 -28.94
CA ARG A 20 -1.56 9.34 -29.36
C ARG A 20 -0.58 8.69 -28.38
N GLU A 21 0.39 9.44 -27.87
CA GLU A 21 1.35 8.94 -26.88
C GLU A 21 0.67 8.64 -25.55
N LEU A 22 -0.27 9.48 -25.10
CA LEU A 22 -1.08 9.21 -23.91
C LEU A 22 -1.90 7.92 -24.06
N PHE A 23 -2.58 7.71 -25.19
CA PHE A 23 -3.33 6.48 -25.40
C PHE A 23 -2.43 5.24 -25.49
N ALA A 24 -1.25 5.35 -26.11
CA ALA A 24 -0.29 4.25 -26.18
C ALA A 24 0.22 3.87 -24.78
N GLU A 25 0.46 4.86 -23.91
CA GLU A 25 0.84 4.65 -22.50
C GLU A 25 -0.28 4.00 -21.70
N MET A 26 -1.52 4.46 -21.83
CA MET A 26 -2.69 3.86 -21.17
C MET A 26 -2.92 2.40 -21.61
N GLU A 27 -2.75 2.10 -22.89
CA GLU A 27 -2.90 0.74 -23.42
C GLU A 27 -1.74 -0.17 -22.99
N ALA A 28 -0.52 0.37 -22.89
CA ALA A 28 0.61 -0.35 -22.30
C ALA A 28 0.35 -0.66 -20.82
N ALA A 29 -0.14 0.31 -20.05
CA ALA A 29 -0.49 0.12 -18.64
C ALA A 29 -1.59 -0.95 -18.46
N ARG A 30 -2.64 -0.91 -19.29
CA ARG A 30 -3.71 -1.92 -19.27
C ARG A 30 -3.19 -3.33 -19.58
N ARG A 31 -2.29 -3.46 -20.56
CA ARG A 31 -1.68 -4.77 -20.88
C ARG A 31 -0.78 -5.27 -19.76
N ALA A 32 -0.04 -4.37 -19.10
CA ALA A 32 0.77 -4.72 -17.95
C ALA A 32 -0.08 -5.22 -16.78
N ASP A 33 -1.20 -4.54 -16.48
CA ASP A 33 -2.14 -4.98 -15.44
C ASP A 33 -2.83 -6.31 -15.79
N ALA A 34 -3.24 -6.50 -17.05
CA ALA A 34 -3.81 -7.78 -17.50
C ALA A 34 -2.83 -8.96 -17.44
N ALA A 35 -1.52 -8.69 -17.45
CA ALA A 35 -0.48 -9.70 -17.28
C ALA A 35 -0.11 -9.96 -15.80
N ARG A 36 -0.72 -9.22 -14.86
CA ARG A 36 -0.48 -9.38 -13.42
C ARG A 36 -1.08 -10.70 -12.93
N ILE A 37 -0.24 -11.55 -12.35
CA ILE A 37 -0.66 -12.78 -11.68
C ILE A 37 -1.13 -12.39 -10.28
N PRO A 38 -2.33 -12.83 -9.83
CA PRO A 38 -2.82 -12.50 -8.50
C PRO A 38 -1.87 -13.06 -7.44
N GLN A 39 -1.60 -12.27 -6.40
CA GLN A 39 -0.81 -12.71 -5.27
C GLN A 39 -1.67 -13.60 -4.38
N ARG A 40 -1.12 -14.71 -3.88
CA ARG A 40 -1.79 -15.55 -2.87
C ARG A 40 -1.39 -15.07 -1.47
N THR A 41 -2.34 -15.01 -0.55
CA THR A 41 -2.12 -14.63 0.84
C THR A 41 -3.09 -15.33 1.77
N ILE A 42 -2.72 -15.47 3.05
CA ILE A 42 -3.61 -15.91 4.13
C ILE A 42 -4.26 -14.73 4.88
N ILE A 43 -3.83 -13.50 4.58
CA ILE A 43 -4.35 -12.29 5.23
C ILE A 43 -5.80 -12.06 4.77
N PRO A 44 -6.77 -12.00 5.69
CA PRO A 44 -8.17 -11.72 5.35
C PRO A 44 -8.32 -10.25 4.93
N GLU A 45 -9.49 -9.92 4.37
CA GLU A 45 -9.81 -8.53 4.06
C GLU A 45 -9.90 -7.72 5.36
N PRO A 46 -9.23 -6.57 5.46
CA PRO A 46 -9.24 -5.80 6.69
C PRO A 46 -10.59 -5.10 6.92
N ASP A 47 -11.00 -5.06 8.18
CA ASP A 47 -11.99 -4.09 8.64
C ASP A 47 -11.28 -2.74 8.82
N VAL A 48 -11.55 -1.82 7.90
CA VAL A 48 -10.97 -0.47 7.90
C VAL A 48 -11.65 0.39 8.97
N PRO A 49 -10.88 1.08 9.83
CA PRO A 49 -11.48 1.84 10.91
C PRO A 49 -12.29 3.04 10.39
N PRO A 50 -13.26 3.51 11.19
CA PRO A 50 -13.92 4.79 10.94
C PRO A 50 -12.89 5.93 10.87
N LEU A 51 -13.19 6.92 10.02
CA LEU A 51 -12.35 8.10 9.83
C LEU A 51 -12.19 8.91 11.13
N TRP A 52 -11.14 9.73 11.18
CA TRP A 52 -10.93 10.70 12.25
C TRP A 52 -12.20 11.55 12.49
N PRO A 53 -12.60 11.84 13.75
CA PRO A 53 -11.86 11.70 15.01
C PRO A 53 -12.21 10.48 15.89
N HIS A 54 -12.54 9.32 15.31
CA HIS A 54 -12.89 8.15 16.12
C HIS A 54 -11.70 7.64 16.97
N PRO A 55 -11.90 7.18 18.23
CA PRO A 55 -10.81 6.65 19.07
C PRO A 55 -10.05 5.46 18.48
N GLY A 56 -10.71 4.66 17.65
CA GLY A 56 -10.10 3.57 16.88
C GLY A 56 -9.58 3.98 15.51
N SER A 57 -9.50 5.28 15.19
CA SER A 57 -8.91 5.73 13.93
C SER A 57 -7.44 5.31 13.88
N GLY A 58 -7.02 4.75 12.75
CA GLY A 58 -5.68 4.18 12.57
C GLY A 58 -5.50 2.72 12.96
N ILE A 59 -6.48 2.09 13.64
CA ILE A 59 -6.42 0.67 13.98
C ILE A 59 -7.10 -0.16 12.90
N VAL A 60 -6.34 -0.96 12.17
CA VAL A 60 -6.87 -1.89 11.17
C VAL A 60 -7.05 -3.26 11.80
N ARG A 61 -8.18 -3.92 11.55
CA ARG A 61 -8.51 -5.22 12.15
C ARG A 61 -8.56 -6.32 11.09
N PHE A 62 -7.99 -7.47 11.40
CA PHE A 62 -7.96 -8.67 10.56
C PHE A 62 -8.64 -9.82 11.30
N ALA A 63 -9.93 -10.02 11.03
CA ALA A 63 -10.72 -11.07 11.67
C ALA A 63 -10.34 -12.47 11.17
N CYS A 64 -10.40 -13.48 12.04
CA CYS A 64 -10.24 -14.87 11.60
C CYS A 64 -11.28 -15.21 10.53
N ILE A 65 -10.83 -15.76 9.41
CA ILE A 65 -11.67 -16.12 8.26
C ILE A 65 -12.69 -17.23 8.57
N LEU A 66 -12.46 -18.02 9.63
CA LEU A 66 -13.43 -19.00 10.13
C LEU A 66 -14.53 -18.36 11.00
N GLY A 67 -14.45 -17.07 11.31
CA GLY A 67 -15.45 -16.35 12.09
C GLY A 67 -15.50 -16.76 13.57
N CYS A 68 -14.39 -17.23 14.15
CA CYS A 68 -14.33 -17.72 15.53
C CYS A 68 -14.36 -16.61 16.60
N GLY A 69 -14.40 -15.34 16.19
CA GLY A 69 -14.44 -14.17 17.08
C GLY A 69 -13.07 -13.56 17.42
N TRP A 70 -11.97 -14.19 16.99
CA TRP A 70 -10.63 -13.61 17.08
C TRP A 70 -10.38 -12.58 15.96
N ALA A 71 -9.58 -11.55 16.27
CA ALA A 71 -9.05 -10.61 15.29
C ALA A 71 -7.67 -10.12 15.72
N HIS A 72 -6.77 -9.94 14.74
CA HIS A 72 -5.51 -9.22 14.93
C HIS A 72 -5.72 -7.73 14.68
N GLU A 73 -5.08 -6.88 15.48
CA GLU A 73 -5.16 -5.43 15.35
C GLU A 73 -3.78 -4.86 15.05
N GLU A 74 -3.70 -3.97 14.06
CA GLU A 74 -2.48 -3.26 13.70
C GLU A 74 -2.71 -1.75 13.80
N ASP A 75 -1.80 -1.06 14.48
CA ASP A 75 -1.77 0.39 14.55
C ASP A 75 -0.97 0.96 13.37
N MET A 76 -1.68 1.60 12.44
CA MET A 76 -1.08 2.16 11.22
C MET A 76 -0.16 3.35 11.48
N TYR A 77 -0.26 3.98 12.66
CA TYR A 77 0.60 5.10 13.03
C TYR A 77 1.87 4.66 13.76
N ALA A 78 1.85 3.49 14.40
CA ALA A 78 2.99 2.97 15.17
C ALA A 78 4.22 2.66 14.30
N ASP A 79 4.03 2.36 13.01
CA ASP A 79 5.13 2.07 12.08
C ASP A 79 5.80 3.32 11.47
N ASP A 80 5.24 4.51 11.66
CA ASP A 80 5.72 5.74 11.00
C ASP A 80 6.67 6.58 11.88
N VAL A 81 7.35 5.94 12.82
CA VAL A 81 8.17 6.63 13.82
C VAL A 81 9.52 7.06 13.26
N ASP A 82 10.10 6.32 12.31
CA ASP A 82 11.40 6.68 11.74
C ASP A 82 11.26 7.66 10.57
N PRO A 83 11.98 8.79 10.59
CA PRO A 83 11.93 9.77 9.52
C PRO A 83 12.60 9.24 8.24
N ILE A 84 11.96 9.51 7.10
CA ILE A 84 12.57 9.29 5.78
C ILE A 84 13.69 10.32 5.60
N SER A 85 14.91 9.83 5.40
CA SER A 85 16.09 10.69 5.20
C SER A 85 16.46 10.76 3.72
N VAL A 86 16.44 11.97 3.18
CA VAL A 86 16.78 12.24 1.77
C VAL A 86 17.89 13.31 1.73
N PRO A 87 19.01 13.08 1.01
CA PRO A 87 20.04 14.10 0.84
C PRO A 87 19.49 15.34 0.13
N LEU A 88 19.93 16.54 0.52
CA LEU A 88 19.55 17.78 -0.16
C LEU A 88 20.03 17.86 -1.62
N SER A 89 21.04 17.06 -1.97
CA SER A 89 21.56 16.94 -3.33
C SER A 89 20.82 15.90 -4.19
N ALA A 90 19.82 15.20 -3.62
CA ALA A 90 19.12 14.13 -4.31
C ALA A 90 18.28 14.66 -5.48
N GLY A 91 18.40 14.02 -6.64
CA GLY A 91 17.54 14.27 -7.79
C GLY A 91 16.16 13.60 -7.64
N PRO A 92 15.18 13.93 -8.49
CA PRO A 92 13.83 13.36 -8.43
C PRO A 92 13.78 11.83 -8.45
N GLU A 93 14.66 11.18 -9.21
CA GLU A 93 14.74 9.72 -9.32
C GLU A 93 15.23 9.08 -8.01
N GLU A 94 16.19 9.73 -7.33
CA GLU A 94 16.68 9.27 -6.04
C GLU A 94 15.62 9.43 -4.95
N ILE A 95 14.89 10.56 -4.97
CA ILE A 95 13.73 10.78 -4.09
C ILE A 95 12.72 9.66 -4.30
N SER A 96 12.28 9.45 -5.54
CA SER A 96 11.30 8.40 -5.87
C SER A 96 11.76 7.04 -5.36
N ARG A 97 13.03 6.68 -5.58
CA ARG A 97 13.60 5.42 -5.12
C ARG A 97 13.54 5.27 -3.60
N VAL A 98 13.96 6.29 -2.84
CA VAL A 98 13.97 6.25 -1.36
C VAL A 98 12.55 6.03 -0.80
N PHE A 99 11.55 6.71 -1.36
CA PHE A 99 10.16 6.52 -0.94
C PHE A 99 9.62 5.13 -1.31
N SER A 100 9.91 4.64 -2.51
CA SER A 100 9.50 3.30 -2.94
C SER A 100 10.14 2.21 -2.07
N GLU A 101 11.45 2.25 -1.85
CA GLU A 101 12.16 1.27 -1.01
C GLU A 101 11.60 1.25 0.42
N ARG A 102 11.34 2.42 1.01
CA ARG A 102 10.74 2.51 2.35
C ARG A 102 9.32 1.98 2.38
N ALA A 103 8.50 2.28 1.38
CA ALA A 103 7.13 1.80 1.28
C ALA A 103 7.09 0.26 1.15
N GLU A 104 7.95 -0.32 0.32
CA GLU A 104 8.09 -1.77 0.16
C GLU A 104 8.56 -2.44 1.46
N GLN A 105 9.55 -1.85 2.14
CA GLN A 105 10.02 -2.35 3.43
C GLN A 105 8.89 -2.38 4.46
N ARG A 106 8.12 -1.29 4.59
CA ARG A 106 6.98 -1.21 5.51
C ARG A 106 5.90 -2.23 5.15
N ALA A 107 5.54 -2.32 3.87
CA ALA A 107 4.54 -3.29 3.41
C ALA A 107 4.96 -4.74 3.69
N HIS A 108 6.24 -5.05 3.52
CA HIS A 108 6.79 -6.37 3.83
C HIS A 108 6.74 -6.70 5.31
N GLN A 109 7.20 -5.78 6.17
CA GLN A 109 7.19 -5.96 7.63
C GLN A 109 5.76 -6.09 8.17
N PHE A 110 4.86 -5.22 7.70
CA PHE A 110 3.44 -5.28 8.03
C PHE A 110 2.84 -6.63 7.69
N ARG A 111 3.03 -7.10 6.45
CA ARG A 111 2.53 -8.41 6.00
C ARG A 111 3.05 -9.55 6.87
N GLN A 112 4.35 -9.56 7.18
CA GLN A 112 4.95 -10.60 8.03
C GLN A 112 4.33 -10.65 9.42
N ARG A 113 4.05 -9.51 10.05
CA ARG A 113 3.43 -9.49 11.38
C ARG A 113 2.01 -10.04 11.35
N VAL A 114 1.21 -9.61 10.37
CA VAL A 114 -0.17 -10.07 10.22
C VAL A 114 -0.21 -11.57 9.91
N GLU A 115 0.63 -12.05 8.98
CA GLU A 115 0.73 -13.48 8.66
C GLU A 115 1.17 -14.31 9.87
N ALA A 116 2.19 -13.85 10.62
CA ALA A 116 2.64 -14.53 11.82
C ALA A 116 1.56 -14.60 12.90
N ALA A 117 0.80 -13.52 13.11
CA ALA A 117 -0.30 -13.49 14.07
C ALA A 117 -1.43 -14.44 13.67
N ILE A 118 -1.78 -14.52 12.38
CA ILE A 118 -2.79 -15.44 11.86
C ILE A 118 -2.33 -16.89 12.03
N LEU A 119 -1.09 -17.21 11.65
CA LEU A 119 -0.53 -18.56 11.79
C LEU A 119 -0.53 -19.01 13.26
N ALA A 120 -0.03 -18.16 14.16
CA ALA A 120 -0.05 -18.44 15.59
C ALA A 120 -1.47 -18.67 16.12
N HIS A 121 -2.44 -17.87 15.67
CA HIS A 121 -3.84 -18.08 16.04
C HIS A 121 -4.38 -19.42 15.55
N PHE A 122 -4.06 -19.84 14.33
CA PHE A 122 -4.50 -21.12 13.78
C PHE A 122 -3.88 -22.30 14.54
N ASP A 123 -2.58 -22.22 14.85
CA ASP A 123 -1.89 -23.23 15.65
C ASP A 123 -2.55 -23.39 17.04
N ASP A 124 -2.96 -22.29 17.66
CA ASP A 124 -3.54 -22.28 19.01
C ASP A 124 -5.03 -22.65 19.06
N ALA A 125 -5.84 -22.16 18.10
CA ALA A 125 -7.31 -22.20 18.18
C ALA A 125 -7.97 -23.14 17.16
N HIS A 126 -7.22 -23.59 16.14
CA HIS A 126 -7.74 -24.35 15.01
C HIS A 126 -6.88 -25.59 14.72
N GLU A 127 -6.68 -26.43 15.74
CA GLU A 127 -5.82 -27.63 15.67
C GLU A 127 -6.10 -28.47 14.41
N GLY A 128 -5.05 -28.70 13.61
CA GLY A 128 -5.10 -29.49 12.38
C GLY A 128 -5.70 -28.76 11.17
N GLN A 129 -5.99 -27.46 11.26
CA GLN A 129 -6.44 -26.64 10.14
C GLN A 129 -5.38 -25.62 9.77
N GLU A 130 -5.18 -25.42 8.47
CA GLU A 130 -4.35 -24.34 7.94
C GLU A 130 -5.24 -23.14 7.58
N PRO A 131 -4.73 -21.90 7.72
CA PRO A 131 -5.45 -20.72 7.26
C PRO A 131 -5.65 -20.81 5.73
N PRO A 132 -6.89 -20.65 5.24
CA PRO A 132 -7.17 -20.74 3.82
C PRO A 132 -6.51 -19.60 3.06
N GLU A 133 -5.88 -19.93 1.93
CA GLU A 133 -5.29 -18.94 1.03
C GLU A 133 -6.36 -18.28 0.15
N ARG A 134 -6.14 -17.02 -0.18
CA ARG A 134 -6.96 -16.24 -1.10
C ARG A 134 -6.11 -15.51 -2.13
N GLU A 135 -6.71 -15.23 -3.27
CA GLU A 135 -6.12 -14.40 -4.32
C GLU A 135 -6.43 -12.92 -4.08
N VAL A 136 -5.40 -12.08 -4.23
CA VAL A 136 -5.51 -10.62 -4.25
C VAL A 136 -4.94 -10.12 -5.56
N TRP A 137 -5.69 -9.23 -6.22
CA TRP A 137 -5.37 -8.73 -7.56
C TRP A 137 -4.49 -7.49 -7.51
#